data_AF-A0A954WEK7-F1
#
_entry.id   AF-A0A954WEK7-F1
#
_cell.length_a   1.000
_cell.length_b   1.000
_cell.length_c   1.000
_cell.angle_alpha   90.00
_cell.angle_beta   90.00
_cell.angle_gamma   90.00
#
_symmetry.space_group_name_H-M   'P 1'
#
loop_
_entity.id
_entity.type
_entity.pdbx_description
1 polymer ?
#
loop_
_entity_poly.entity_id
_entity_poly.type
_entity_poly.pdbx_seq_one_letter_code
_entity_poly.pdbx_strand_id
1 'polypeptide(L)'
;MEELRRQVTRARRRLILQQFIDFFVWTLFAGLLVAVIGVAIPKIWPINVDAYVWAGSWIAGGILGAAALAGILTYAVRRKAIDAAIEIDRRYGLKERISSTLSLAPQDLESEVGRALVDDASRRVAKIDVRERFGLNMNWRAALPLVPALFVFGLAILDNATQRSTAKAAESKTADQEQVRKANE
;
A
#
# COMPACT_ATOMS: atom_id res chain seq x y z
N MET A 1 -29.01 -10.17 -16.98
CA MET A 1 -27.53 -10.32 -17.15
C MET A 1 -26.73 -9.07 -16.78
N GLU A 2 -27.15 -7.87 -17.16
CA GLU A 2 -26.38 -6.65 -16.89
C GLU A 2 -26.25 -6.33 -15.39
N GLU A 3 -27.35 -6.44 -14.63
CA GLU A 3 -27.32 -6.25 -13.16
C GLU A 3 -26.42 -7.29 -12.45
N LEU A 4 -26.46 -8.54 -12.90
CA LEU A 4 -25.58 -9.61 -12.40
C LEU A 4 -24.10 -9.24 -12.63
N ARG A 5 -23.73 -8.84 -13.84
CA ARG A 5 -22.36 -8.41 -14.17
C ARG A 5 -21.95 -7.16 -13.39
N ARG A 6 -22.87 -6.22 -13.17
CA ARG A 6 -22.63 -4.99 -12.41
C ARG A 6 -22.29 -5.30 -10.95
N GLN A 7 -23.08 -6.15 -10.29
CA GLN A 7 -22.85 -6.53 -8.89
C GLN A 7 -21.57 -7.36 -8.73
N VAL A 8 -21.31 -8.29 -9.64
CA VAL A 8 -20.05 -9.06 -9.66
C VAL A 8 -18.85 -8.13 -9.87
N THR A 9 -18.97 -7.12 -10.72
CA THR A 9 -17.90 -6.12 -10.93
C THR A 9 -17.68 -5.27 -9.68
N ARG A 10 -18.74 -4.88 -8.96
CA ARG A 10 -18.62 -4.17 -7.67
C ARG A 10 -17.90 -5.01 -6.63
N ALA A 11 -18.26 -6.29 -6.48
CA ALA A 11 -17.57 -7.20 -5.57
C ALA A 11 -16.11 -7.42 -5.98
N ARG A 12 -15.85 -7.61 -7.28
CA ARG A 12 -14.50 -7.75 -7.84
C ARG A 12 -13.62 -6.54 -7.51
N ARG A 13 -14.13 -5.31 -7.69
CA ARG A 13 -13.38 -4.09 -7.35
C ARG A 13 -12.97 -4.06 -5.88
N ARG A 14 -13.85 -4.50 -4.97
CA ARG A 14 -13.52 -4.59 -3.54
C ARG A 14 -12.48 -5.65 -3.24
N LEU A 15 -12.56 -6.81 -3.88
CA LEU A 15 -11.56 -7.87 -3.71
C LEU A 15 -10.18 -7.43 -4.23
N ILE A 16 -10.14 -6.73 -5.36
CA ILE A 16 -8.91 -6.14 -5.90
C ILE A 16 -8.36 -5.07 -4.94
N LEU A 17 -9.23 -4.23 -4.37
CA LEU A 17 -8.81 -3.22 -3.39
C LEU A 17 -8.22 -3.87 -2.12
N GLN A 18 -8.86 -4.92 -1.60
CA GLN A 18 -8.33 -5.67 -0.46
C GLN A 18 -6.96 -6.28 -0.80
N GLN A 19 -6.84 -6.92 -1.97
CA GLN A 19 -5.58 -7.49 -2.44
C GLN A 19 -4.48 -6.42 -2.59
N PHE A 20 -4.84 -5.24 -3.09
CA PHE A 20 -3.93 -4.10 -3.18
C PHE A 20 -3.46 -3.66 -1.80
N ILE A 21 -4.37 -3.52 -0.84
CA ILE A 21 -4.02 -3.14 0.54
C ILE A 21 -3.08 -4.18 1.14
N ASP A 22 -3.36 -5.47 0.97
CA ASP A 22 -2.53 -6.55 1.48
C ASP A 22 -1.10 -6.49 0.91
N PHE A 23 -0.94 -6.26 -0.40
CA PHE A 23 0.38 -6.07 -1.00
C PHE A 23 1.03 -4.76 -0.58
N PHE A 24 0.26 -3.67 -0.53
CA PHE A 24 0.74 -2.35 -0.17
C PHE A 24 1.33 -2.31 1.23
N VAL A 25 0.73 -3.01 2.20
CA VAL A 25 1.29 -3.12 3.55
C VAL A 25 2.70 -3.71 3.53
N TRP A 26 2.92 -4.79 2.76
CA TRP A 26 4.22 -5.44 2.68
C TRP A 26 5.26 -4.64 1.88
N THR A 27 4.85 -4.08 0.73
CA THR A 27 5.76 -3.27 -0.09
C THR A 27 6.11 -1.97 0.61
N LEU A 28 5.17 -1.35 1.35
CA LEU A 28 5.42 -0.15 2.15
C LEU A 28 6.35 -0.44 3.31
N PHE A 29 6.15 -1.56 4.02
CA PHE A 29 7.09 -1.99 5.06
C PHE A 29 8.52 -2.13 4.51
N ALA A 30 8.69 -2.84 3.38
CA ALA A 30 9.99 -3.00 2.73
C ALA A 30 10.58 -1.66 2.24
N GLY A 31 9.76 -0.82 1.61
CA GLY A 31 10.18 0.49 1.11
C GLY A 31 10.60 1.44 2.23
N LEU A 32 9.91 1.40 3.37
CA LEU A 32 10.30 2.18 4.55
C LEU A 32 11.56 1.65 5.22
N LEU A 33 11.82 0.34 5.23
CA LEU A 33 13.11 -0.19 5.70
C LEU A 33 14.27 0.31 4.84
N VAL A 34 14.09 0.35 3.51
CA VAL A 34 15.08 0.95 2.60
C VAL A 34 15.26 2.43 2.91
N ALA A 35 14.17 3.16 3.18
CA ALA A 35 14.24 4.56 3.58
C ALA A 35 14.97 4.77 4.91
N VAL A 36 14.77 3.90 5.92
CA VAL A 36 15.53 3.92 7.19
C VAL A 36 17.02 3.86 6.91
N ILE A 37 17.45 2.91 6.07
CA ILE A 37 18.86 2.74 5.70
C ILE A 37 19.36 4.01 5.00
N GLY A 38 18.63 4.51 4.00
CA GLY A 38 19.00 5.73 3.26
C GLY A 38 19.14 6.97 4.15
N VAL A 39 18.22 7.17 5.09
CA VAL A 39 18.23 8.30 6.03
C VAL A 39 19.34 8.14 7.09
N ALA A 40 19.71 6.92 7.47
CA ALA A 40 20.77 6.67 8.43
C ALA A 40 22.19 7.00 7.88
N ILE A 41 22.40 6.88 6.57
CA ILE A 41 23.71 7.13 5.93
C ILE A 41 24.32 8.49 6.33
N PRO A 42 23.66 9.66 6.13
CA PRO A 42 24.23 10.97 6.47
C PRO A 42 24.38 11.21 7.99
N LYS A 43 23.83 10.33 8.84
CA LYS A 43 24.05 10.36 10.29
C LYS A 43 25.38 9.76 10.69
N ILE A 44 25.89 8.82 9.90
CA ILE A 44 27.13 8.09 10.16
C ILE A 44 28.27 8.71 9.34
N TRP A 45 28.02 9.03 8.07
CA TRP A 45 29.01 9.62 7.17
C TRP A 45 28.69 11.09 6.86
N PRO A 46 29.68 11.99 6.95
CA PRO A 46 29.49 13.37 6.53
C PRO A 46 29.37 13.44 5.01
N ILE A 47 28.15 13.67 4.53
CA ILE A 47 27.83 13.85 3.12
C ILE A 47 27.38 15.31 2.93
N ASN A 48 27.88 15.96 1.88
CA ASN A 48 27.53 17.33 1.51
C ASN A 48 26.27 17.36 0.64
N VAL A 49 25.15 16.89 1.19
CA VAL A 49 23.84 16.97 0.54
C VAL A 49 22.86 17.59 1.54
N ASP A 50 21.92 18.39 1.03
CA ASP A 50 20.86 18.95 1.86
C ASP A 50 20.09 17.85 2.58
N ALA A 51 20.00 17.97 3.91
CA ALA A 51 19.43 16.96 4.78
C ALA A 51 17.95 16.69 4.47
N TYR A 52 17.20 17.74 4.17
CA TYR A 52 15.77 17.66 3.90
C TYR A 52 15.49 17.06 2.54
N VAL A 53 16.25 17.46 1.51
CA VAL A 53 16.13 16.87 0.17
C VAL A 53 16.54 15.40 0.18
N TRP A 54 17.63 15.05 0.88
CA TRP A 54 18.07 13.67 1.00
C TRP A 54 17.02 12.80 1.69
N ALA A 55 16.62 13.17 2.92
CA ALA A 55 15.64 12.39 3.67
C ALA A 55 14.29 12.35 2.95
N GLY A 56 13.83 13.49 2.43
CA GLY A 56 12.60 13.60 1.65
C GLY A 56 12.59 12.68 0.44
N SER A 57 13.70 12.59 -0.31
CA SER A 57 13.80 11.72 -1.49
C SER A 57 13.71 10.23 -1.15
N TRP A 58 14.35 9.77 -0.07
CA TRP A 58 14.28 8.38 0.38
C TRP A 58 12.90 8.02 0.91
N ILE A 59 12.27 8.92 1.66
CA ILE A 59 10.92 8.72 2.20
C ILE A 59 9.88 8.70 1.08
N ALA A 60 9.88 9.75 0.24
CA ALA A 60 8.95 9.85 -0.88
C ALA A 60 9.17 8.72 -1.88
N GLY A 61 10.43 8.41 -2.22
CA GLY A 61 10.80 7.30 -3.09
C GLY A 61 10.38 5.94 -2.53
N GLY A 62 10.57 5.71 -1.23
CA GLY A 62 10.12 4.48 -0.56
C GLY A 62 8.60 4.31 -0.61
N ILE A 63 7.84 5.37 -0.32
CA ILE A 63 6.36 5.34 -0.34
C ILE A 63 5.83 5.18 -1.78
N LEU A 64 6.31 6.01 -2.71
CA LEU A 64 5.86 5.97 -4.11
C LEU A 64 6.27 4.66 -4.78
N GLY A 65 7.50 4.20 -4.55
CA GLY A 65 7.99 2.91 -5.04
C GLY A 65 7.17 1.74 -4.49
N ALA A 66 6.85 1.76 -3.20
CA ALA A 66 5.98 0.75 -2.58
C ALA A 66 4.57 0.74 -3.18
N ALA A 67 3.97 1.92 -3.40
CA ALA A 67 2.65 2.06 -4.02
C ALA A 67 2.65 1.55 -5.47
N ALA A 68 3.66 1.92 -6.25
CA ALA A 68 3.83 1.48 -7.62
C ALA A 68 4.00 -0.04 -7.70
N LEU A 69 4.88 -0.61 -6.86
CA LEU A 69 5.10 -2.06 -6.81
C LEU A 69 3.84 -2.82 -6.39
N ALA A 70 3.13 -2.35 -5.37
CA ALA A 70 1.85 -2.95 -4.97
C ALA A 70 0.81 -2.89 -6.10
N GLY A 71 0.76 -1.78 -6.84
CA GLY A 71 -0.10 -1.62 -8.00
C GLY A 71 0.24 -2.62 -9.11
N ILE A 72 1.52 -2.76 -9.44
CA ILE A 72 2.02 -3.71 -10.46
C ILE A 72 1.69 -5.15 -10.06
N LEU A 73 2.01 -5.55 -8.82
CA LEU A 73 1.72 -6.90 -8.31
C LEU A 73 0.23 -7.19 -8.30
N THR A 74 -0.59 -6.23 -7.86
CA THR A 74 -2.05 -6.35 -7.88
C THR A 74 -2.57 -6.49 -9.30
N TYR A 75 -2.04 -5.70 -10.25
CA TYR A 75 -2.46 -5.78 -11.65
C TYR A 75 -2.07 -7.11 -12.30
N ALA A 76 -0.89 -7.63 -12.00
CA ALA A 76 -0.37 -8.89 -12.50
C ALA A 76 -1.15 -10.10 -11.95
N VAL A 77 -1.50 -10.08 -10.66
CA VAL A 77 -2.19 -11.18 -9.96
C VAL A 77 -3.67 -10.85 -9.71
N ARG A 78 -4.26 -9.94 -10.50
CA ARG A 78 -5.62 -9.45 -10.28
C ARG A 78 -6.65 -10.58 -10.35
N ARG A 79 -7.62 -10.57 -9.43
CA ARG A 79 -8.75 -11.50 -9.48
C ARG A 79 -9.62 -11.31 -10.72
N LYS A 80 -10.06 -12.42 -11.31
CA LYS A 80 -10.98 -12.48 -12.45
C LYS A 80 -12.43 -12.33 -11.98
N ALA A 81 -13.34 -12.10 -12.92
CA ALA A 81 -14.77 -11.97 -12.61
C ALA A 81 -15.36 -13.27 -12.04
N ILE A 82 -14.89 -14.42 -12.52
CA ILE A 82 -15.33 -15.73 -12.01
C ILE A 82 -14.91 -15.95 -10.54
N ASP A 83 -13.70 -15.53 -10.16
CA ASP A 83 -13.25 -15.61 -8.76
C ASP A 83 -14.13 -14.79 -7.84
N ALA A 84 -14.57 -13.62 -8.31
CA ALA A 84 -15.51 -12.78 -7.56
C ALA A 84 -16.89 -13.43 -7.45
N ALA A 85 -17.38 -14.08 -8.51
CA ALA A 85 -18.64 -14.82 -8.48
C ALA A 85 -18.62 -15.97 -7.47
N ILE A 86 -17.54 -16.77 -7.47
CA ILE A 86 -17.32 -17.86 -6.51
C ILE A 86 -17.27 -17.32 -5.09
N GLU A 87 -16.57 -16.20 -4.86
CA GLU A 87 -16.48 -15.60 -3.52
C GLU A 87 -17.83 -15.06 -3.04
N ILE A 88 -18.65 -14.48 -3.93
CA ILE A 88 -20.03 -14.07 -3.61
C ILE A 88 -20.87 -15.30 -3.24
N ASP A 89 -20.83 -16.36 -4.06
CA ASP A 89 -21.57 -17.58 -3.81
C ASP A 89 -21.21 -18.19 -2.45
N ARG A 90 -19.91 -18.17 -2.10
CA ARG A 90 -19.41 -18.66 -0.81
C ARG A 90 -19.86 -17.79 0.37
N ARG A 91 -19.75 -16.46 0.28
CA ARG A 91 -20.09 -15.55 1.38
C ARG A 91 -21.59 -15.44 1.65
N TYR A 92 -22.40 -15.65 0.62
CA TYR A 92 -23.87 -15.57 0.69
C TYR A 92 -24.55 -16.94 0.66
N GLY A 93 -23.80 -18.04 0.65
CA GLY A 93 -24.35 -19.41 0.68
C GLY A 93 -25.22 -19.75 -0.54
N LEU A 94 -24.90 -19.19 -1.71
CA LEU A 94 -25.75 -19.28 -2.91
C LEU A 94 -25.56 -20.58 -3.70
N LYS A 95 -24.72 -21.51 -3.22
CA LYS A 95 -24.47 -22.82 -3.83
C LYS A 95 -24.11 -22.71 -5.33
N GLU A 96 -23.08 -21.92 -5.63
CA GLU A 96 -22.49 -21.76 -6.97
C GLU A 96 -23.39 -21.14 -8.05
N ARG A 97 -24.62 -20.70 -7.72
CA ARG A 97 -25.58 -20.18 -8.70
C ARG A 97 -25.03 -19.05 -9.57
N ILE A 98 -24.30 -18.09 -8.99
CA ILE A 98 -23.76 -16.96 -9.76
C ILE A 98 -22.59 -17.42 -10.62
N SER A 99 -21.69 -18.24 -10.07
CA SER A 99 -20.52 -18.76 -10.78
C SER A 99 -20.90 -19.71 -11.91
N SER A 100 -21.89 -20.59 -11.74
CA SER A 100 -22.44 -21.45 -12.80
C SER A 100 -23.07 -20.62 -13.91
N THR A 101 -23.88 -19.61 -13.56
CA THR A 101 -24.50 -18.71 -14.55
C THR A 101 -23.45 -17.95 -15.37
N LEU A 102 -22.37 -17.49 -14.74
CA LEU A 102 -21.28 -16.78 -15.43
C LEU A 102 -20.39 -17.69 -16.28
N SER A 103 -20.45 -19.00 -16.07
CA SER A 103 -19.65 -20.00 -16.79
C SER A 103 -20.36 -20.58 -18.01
N LEU A 104 -21.66 -20.29 -18.18
CA LEU A 104 -22.43 -20.74 -19.35
C LEU A 104 -21.86 -20.16 -20.65
N ALA A 105 -21.80 -21.00 -21.69
CA ALA A 105 -21.46 -20.56 -23.03
C ALA A 105 -22.61 -19.71 -23.62
N PRO A 106 -22.32 -18.80 -24.57
CA PRO A 106 -23.35 -17.94 -25.15
C PRO A 106 -24.55 -18.69 -25.73
N GLN A 107 -24.31 -19.86 -26.33
CA GLN A 107 -25.35 -20.74 -26.87
C GLN A 107 -26.27 -21.33 -25.79
N ASP A 108 -25.75 -21.60 -24.59
CA ASP A 108 -26.52 -22.18 -23.49
C ASP A 108 -27.35 -21.12 -22.77
N LEU A 109 -26.95 -19.85 -22.83
CA LEU A 109 -27.71 -18.71 -22.28
C LEU A 109 -29.06 -18.50 -23.00
N GLU A 110 -29.16 -18.87 -24.27
CA GLU A 110 -30.39 -18.78 -25.06
C GLU A 110 -31.34 -19.95 -24.81
N SER A 111 -30.85 -21.05 -24.23
CA SER A 111 -31.70 -22.18 -23.87
C SER A 111 -32.70 -21.82 -22.77
N GLU A 112 -33.84 -22.52 -22.73
CA GLU A 112 -34.86 -22.32 -21.70
C GLU A 112 -34.29 -22.50 -20.29
N VAL A 113 -33.44 -23.52 -20.10
CA VAL A 113 -32.74 -23.80 -18.85
C VAL A 113 -31.76 -22.68 -18.50
N GLY A 114 -30.98 -22.18 -19.47
CA GLY A 114 -30.04 -21.08 -19.27
C GLY A 114 -30.74 -19.78 -18.86
N ARG A 115 -31.86 -19.44 -19.51
CA ARG A 115 -32.68 -18.27 -19.16
C ARG A 115 -33.25 -18.38 -17.75
N ALA A 116 -33.74 -19.56 -17.35
CA ALA A 116 -34.23 -19.81 -16.00
C ALA A 116 -33.11 -19.65 -14.95
N LEU A 117 -31.89 -20.13 -15.25
CA LEU A 117 -30.73 -19.99 -14.36
C LEU A 117 -30.32 -18.52 -14.20
N VAL A 118 -30.26 -17.77 -15.30
CA VAL A 118 -29.94 -16.34 -15.31
C VAL A 118 -30.95 -15.54 -14.48
N ASP A 119 -32.22 -15.85 -14.61
CA ASP A 119 -33.31 -15.17 -13.91
C ASP A 119 -33.28 -15.46 -12.39
N ASP A 120 -33.08 -16.72 -11.98
CA ASP A 120 -32.87 -17.07 -10.57
C ASP A 120 -31.62 -16.39 -9.98
N ALA A 121 -30.49 -16.42 -10.69
CA ALA A 121 -29.26 -15.78 -10.24
C ALA A 121 -29.42 -14.26 -10.14
N SER A 122 -30.12 -13.63 -11.08
CA SER A 122 -30.40 -12.18 -11.07
C SER A 122 -31.26 -11.78 -9.87
N ARG A 123 -32.33 -12.55 -9.56
CA ARG A 123 -33.17 -12.31 -8.38
C ARG A 123 -32.39 -12.42 -7.06
N ARG A 124 -31.48 -13.38 -6.95
CA ARG A 124 -30.66 -13.58 -5.75
C ARG A 124 -29.63 -12.48 -5.59
N VAL A 125 -28.95 -12.12 -6.68
CA VAL A 125 -27.98 -11.02 -6.71
C VAL A 125 -28.59 -9.68 -6.34
N ALA A 126 -29.84 -9.41 -6.74
CA ALA A 126 -30.52 -8.15 -6.40
C ALA A 126 -30.69 -7.94 -4.88
N LYS A 127 -30.68 -9.02 -4.10
CA LYS A 127 -30.79 -8.99 -2.63
C LYS A 127 -29.44 -8.89 -1.91
N ILE A 128 -28.33 -8.95 -2.64
CA ILE A 128 -26.99 -8.95 -2.08
C ILE A 128 -26.54 -7.50 -1.86
N ASP A 129 -26.32 -7.13 -0.60
CA ASP A 129 -25.56 -5.92 -0.30
C ASP A 129 -24.06 -6.24 -0.26
N VAL A 130 -23.38 -6.00 -1.38
CA VAL A 130 -21.92 -6.18 -1.48
C VAL A 130 -21.17 -5.46 -0.34
N ARG A 131 -21.73 -4.39 0.24
CA ARG A 131 -21.07 -3.66 1.33
C ARG A 131 -20.97 -4.45 2.63
N GLU A 132 -21.98 -5.24 2.94
CA GLU A 132 -22.12 -5.91 4.23
C GLU A 132 -21.10 -7.04 4.41
N ARG A 133 -20.93 -7.90 3.39
CA ARG A 133 -20.04 -9.08 3.49
C ARG A 133 -18.67 -8.90 2.83
N PHE A 134 -18.41 -7.80 2.13
CA PHE A 134 -17.08 -7.46 1.58
C PHE A 134 -16.49 -6.23 2.27
N GLY A 135 -16.40 -6.31 3.61
CA GLY A 135 -15.64 -5.36 4.42
C GLY A 135 -14.13 -5.47 4.19
N LEU A 136 -13.42 -4.36 4.41
CA LEU A 136 -11.96 -4.37 4.46
C LEU A 136 -11.55 -5.02 5.78
N ASN A 137 -10.91 -6.19 5.70
CA ASN A 137 -10.40 -6.84 6.89
C ASN A 137 -9.04 -6.24 7.21
N MET A 138 -9.03 -5.22 8.05
CA MET A 138 -7.80 -4.66 8.58
C MET A 138 -7.27 -5.65 9.63
N ASN A 139 -6.30 -6.46 9.24
CA ASN A 139 -5.59 -7.32 10.17
C ASN A 139 -4.53 -6.50 10.94
N TRP A 140 -4.03 -7.04 12.05
CA TRP A 140 -2.96 -6.40 12.82
C TRP A 140 -1.69 -6.14 11.99
N ARG A 141 -1.51 -6.85 10.88
CA ARG A 141 -0.37 -6.66 9.96
C ARG A 141 -0.40 -5.30 9.27
N ALA A 142 -1.57 -4.66 9.15
CA ALA A 142 -1.66 -3.30 8.65
C ALA A 142 -0.88 -2.28 9.50
N ALA A 143 -0.57 -2.61 10.76
CA ALA A 143 0.28 -1.80 11.62
C ALA A 143 1.79 -2.03 11.40
N LEU A 144 2.21 -3.06 10.65
CA LEU A 144 3.63 -3.36 10.42
C LEU A 144 4.45 -2.17 9.89
N PRO A 145 3.96 -1.38 8.90
CA PRO A 145 4.72 -0.24 8.38
C PRO A 145 4.91 0.89 9.38
N LEU A 146 4.15 0.91 10.49
CA LEU A 146 4.30 1.95 11.52
C LEU A 146 5.66 1.86 12.22
N VAL A 147 6.20 0.65 12.41
CA VAL A 147 7.49 0.46 13.06
C VAL A 147 8.62 1.15 12.29
N PRO A 148 8.88 0.85 11.00
CA PRO A 148 9.91 1.56 10.25
C PRO A 148 9.57 3.03 10.04
N ALA A 149 8.29 3.42 9.95
CA ALA A 149 7.91 4.84 9.89
C ALA A 149 8.36 5.62 11.13
N LEU A 150 8.23 5.04 12.33
CA LEU A 150 8.72 5.65 13.57
C LEU A 150 10.25 5.78 13.57
N PHE A 151 10.98 4.79 13.05
CA PHE A 151 12.43 4.88 12.91
C PHE A 151 12.84 5.98 11.94
N VAL A 152 12.22 6.07 10.77
CA VAL A 152 12.45 7.16 9.80
C VAL A 152 12.19 8.51 10.46
N PHE A 153 11.07 8.66 11.16
CA PHE A 153 10.70 9.91 11.82
C PHE A 153 11.72 10.29 12.91
N GLY A 154 12.11 9.34 13.76
CA GLY A 154 13.13 9.56 14.78
C GLY A 154 14.48 9.95 14.20
N LEU A 155 14.92 9.27 13.12
CA LEU A 155 16.16 9.60 12.44
C LEU A 155 16.11 10.96 11.73
N ALA A 156 14.96 11.37 11.20
CA ALA A 156 14.81 12.65 10.53
C ALA A 156 15.01 13.84 11.48
N ILE A 157 14.72 13.67 12.77
CA ILE A 157 14.87 14.73 13.80
C ILE A 157 16.32 14.87 14.30
N LEU A 158 17.12 13.81 14.25
CA LEU A 158 18.50 13.85 14.74
C LEU A 158 19.40 14.74 13.86
N ASP A 159 20.44 15.37 14.41
CA ASP A 159 21.40 16.12 13.60
C ASP A 159 22.26 15.21 12.72
N ASN A 160 22.63 15.69 11.54
CA ASN A 160 23.56 15.00 10.65
C ASN A 160 25.02 15.10 11.15
N ALA A 161 25.85 14.14 10.76
CA ALA A 161 27.28 14.14 11.12
C ALA A 161 27.99 15.42 10.63
N THR A 162 27.63 15.90 9.43
CA THR A 162 28.16 17.14 8.86
C THR A 162 27.86 18.36 9.74
N GLN A 163 26.62 18.50 10.23
CA GLN A 163 26.21 19.63 11.09
C GLN A 163 26.94 19.62 12.43
N ARG A 164 27.12 18.44 13.03
CA ARG A 164 27.93 18.29 14.26
C ARG A 164 29.40 18.65 14.03
N SER A 165 29.97 18.28 12.88
CA SER A 165 31.35 18.62 12.55
C SER A 165 31.52 20.12 12.28
N THR A 166 30.60 20.75 11.56
CA THR A 166 30.66 22.20 11.30
C THR A 166 30.42 23.02 12.56
N ALA A 167 29.50 22.59 13.44
CA ALA A 167 29.26 23.24 14.72
C ALA A 167 30.51 23.19 15.61
N LYS A 168 31.14 22.02 15.77
CA LYS A 168 32.41 21.89 16.51
C LYS A 168 33.54 22.73 15.92
N ALA A 169 33.64 22.79 14.59
CA ALA A 169 34.66 23.60 13.91
C ALA A 169 34.40 25.11 14.03
N ALA A 170 33.14 25.54 14.10
CA ALA A 170 32.79 26.94 14.35
C ALA A 170 33.08 27.32 15.81
N GLU A 171 32.74 26.45 16.76
CA GLU A 171 33.00 26.64 18.19
C GLU A 171 34.50 26.74 18.48
N SER A 172 35.31 25.86 17.88
CA SER A 172 36.78 25.94 18.02
C SER A 172 37.35 27.24 17.48
N LYS A 173 36.92 27.68 16.29
CA LYS A 173 37.36 28.96 15.70
C LYS A 173 36.99 30.17 16.56
N THR A 174 35.84 30.13 17.21
CA THR A 174 35.38 31.23 18.08
C THR A 174 36.21 31.26 19.37
N ALA A 175 36.47 30.09 19.96
CA ALA A 175 37.33 29.95 21.13
C ALA A 175 38.78 30.41 20.83
N ASP A 176 39.34 30.02 19.68
CA ASP A 176 40.68 30.44 19.26
C ASP A 176 40.77 31.97 19.06
N GLN A 177 39.75 32.58 18.44
CA GLN A 177 39.67 34.04 18.27
C GLN A 177 39.57 34.79 19.60
N GLU A 178 38.82 34.25 20.57
CA GLU A 178 38.69 34.85 21.90
C GLU A 178 40.02 34.75 22.69
N GLN A 179 40.74 33.64 22.55
CA GLN A 179 42.07 33.49 23.15
C GLN A 179 43.10 34.45 22.56
N VAL A 180 43.14 34.61 21.23
CA VAL A 180 44.03 35.57 20.56
C VAL A 180 43.71 37.00 20.97
N ARG A 181 42.42 37.34 21.15
CA ARG A 181 42.02 38.67 21.61
C ARG A 181 42.46 38.94 23.05
N LYS A 182 42.32 37.97 23.95
CA LYS A 182 42.78 38.08 25.35
C LYS A 182 44.31 38.13 25.49
N ALA A 183 45.06 37.57 24.54
CA ALA A 183 46.52 37.61 24.55
C ALA A 183 47.12 38.94 24.05
N ASN A 184 46.31 39.77 23.38
CA ASN A 184 46.71 41.07 22.82
C ASN A 184 46.26 42.27 23.67
N GLU A 185 45.58 42.03 24.81
CA GLU A 185 45.25 43.02 25.84
C GLU A 185 46.23 42.89 27.03
#